data_AF-A0A0Z8G1C0-F1
#
_entry.id   AF-A0A0Z8G1C0-F1
#
_cell.length_a   1.000
_cell.length_b   1.000
_cell.length_c   1.000
_cell.angle_alpha   90.00
_cell.angle_beta   90.00
_cell.angle_gamma   90.00
#
_symmetry.space_group_name_H-M   'P 1'
#
loop_
_entity.id
_entity.type
_entity.pdbx_description
1 polymer ?
#
loop_
_entity_poly.entity_id
_entity_poly.type
_entity_poly.pdbx_seq_one_letter_code
_entity_poly.pdbx_strand_id
1 'polypeptide(L)'
;MSFSVISSYLIQHPVLTALLIAHFLSDFTFQSQALADAKMLHLKALFMHLFIVAIPLLILALLTPVQNGDLFFQVWLSHLAIDYVKYFLNKHYWIKDSWEAGAFLADQLLHIISIIILYHTIGVNVASHSLWIEPNYLLLQILFILLISKPVNILFKLYFSKYQVAEGEEEQTVTGAGALIGQLERLIMGIFLLLGQYTAIGLVFTAKSIARYDKISKSQAFAEYYLIGSLFSIISVLVLYVLLIL
;
A
#
# COMPACT_ATOMS: atom_id res chain seq x y z
N MET A 1 -2.82 -23.47 11.56
CA MET A 1 -2.76 -22.76 10.27
C MET A 1 -1.36 -23.02 9.72
N SER A 2 -1.23 -23.47 8.47
CA SER A 2 0.06 -23.39 7.79
C SER A 2 0.29 -21.91 7.50
N PHE A 3 1.40 -21.35 7.97
CA PHE A 3 1.83 -20.00 7.57
C PHE A 3 2.65 -20.08 6.29
N SER A 4 2.54 -19.08 5.42
CA SER A 4 3.38 -18.91 4.25
C SER A 4 4.80 -18.60 4.71
N VAL A 5 5.76 -18.83 3.83
CA VAL A 5 7.18 -18.54 4.11
C VAL A 5 7.35 -17.06 4.45
N ILE A 6 6.63 -16.17 3.77
CA ILE A 6 6.68 -14.72 3.99
C ILE A 6 6.06 -14.36 5.34
N SER A 7 4.88 -14.89 5.67
CA SER A 7 4.23 -14.65 6.96
C SER A 7 5.12 -15.11 8.11
N SER A 8 5.63 -16.36 8.04
CA SER A 8 6.51 -16.95 9.05
C SER A 8 7.78 -16.13 9.27
N TYR A 9 8.31 -15.56 8.19
CA TYR A 9 9.51 -14.74 8.23
C TYR A 9 9.23 -13.36 8.87
N LEU A 10 8.19 -12.66 8.43
CA LEU A 10 7.88 -11.31 8.90
C LEU A 10 7.46 -11.26 10.39
N ILE A 11 6.80 -12.29 10.92
CA ILE A 11 6.49 -12.36 12.35
C ILE A 11 7.73 -12.55 13.23
N GLN A 12 8.78 -13.19 12.69
CA GLN A 12 10.07 -13.37 13.37
C GLN A 12 10.99 -12.16 13.20
N HIS A 13 10.65 -11.22 12.32
CA HIS A 13 11.43 -10.00 12.09
C HIS A 13 10.57 -8.74 12.27
N PRO A 14 10.13 -8.42 13.50
CA PRO A 14 9.19 -7.33 13.75
C PRO A 14 9.73 -5.95 13.37
N VAL A 15 11.04 -5.71 13.51
CA VAL A 15 11.68 -4.45 13.07
C VAL A 15 11.63 -4.31 11.55
N LEU A 16 11.84 -5.40 10.80
CA LEU A 16 11.69 -5.40 9.34
C LEU A 16 10.23 -5.10 8.95
N THR A 17 9.27 -5.77 9.58
CA THR A 17 7.84 -5.52 9.36
C THR A 17 7.48 -4.08 9.67
N ALA A 18 8.04 -3.48 10.72
CA ALA A 18 7.84 -2.07 11.06
C ALA A 18 8.48 -1.11 10.04
N LEU A 19 9.65 -1.43 9.48
CA LEU A 19 10.24 -0.66 8.39
C LEU A 19 9.36 -0.68 7.13
N LEU A 20 8.78 -1.83 6.79
CA LEU A 20 7.83 -1.93 5.68
C LEU A 20 6.57 -1.08 5.97
N ILE A 21 6.04 -1.13 7.19
CA ILE A 21 4.92 -0.27 7.60
C ILE A 21 5.28 1.21 7.46
N ALA A 22 6.47 1.62 7.93
CA ALA A 22 6.96 2.99 7.81
C ALA A 22 7.02 3.44 6.33
N HIS A 23 7.58 2.61 5.45
CA HIS A 23 7.61 2.85 4.01
C HIS A 23 6.21 3.09 3.44
N PHE A 24 5.29 2.15 3.64
CA PHE A 24 3.93 2.25 3.10
C PHE A 24 3.14 3.42 3.72
N LEU A 25 3.37 3.75 4.99
CA LEU A 25 2.77 4.93 5.61
C LEU A 25 3.27 6.22 4.95
N SER A 26 4.57 6.34 4.72
CA SER A 26 5.17 7.52 4.10
C SER A 26 4.71 7.72 2.65
N ASP A 27 4.81 6.69 1.81
CA ASP A 27 4.55 6.80 0.37
C ASP A 27 3.05 6.84 0.02
N PHE A 28 2.18 6.28 0.87
CA PHE A 28 0.75 6.18 0.54
C PHE A 28 -0.13 6.97 1.48
N THR A 29 0.11 6.87 2.79
CA THR A 29 -0.80 7.45 3.79
C THR A 29 -0.53 8.94 3.99
N PHE A 30 0.72 9.30 4.26
CA PHE A 30 1.15 10.65 4.61
C PHE A 30 1.48 11.51 3.41
N GLN A 31 1.89 10.90 2.28
CA GLN A 31 2.02 11.59 1.01
C GLN A 31 0.64 11.88 0.40
N SER A 32 0.40 13.14 0.01
CA SER A 32 -0.77 13.53 -0.77
C SER A 32 -0.55 13.32 -2.27
N GLN A 33 -1.64 13.16 -3.03
CA GLN A 33 -1.54 13.02 -4.49
C GLN A 33 -0.82 14.22 -5.13
N ALA A 34 -1.16 15.45 -4.71
CA ALA A 34 -0.52 16.66 -5.21
C ALA A 34 0.99 16.67 -4.94
N LEU A 35 1.45 16.13 -3.79
CA LEU A 35 2.87 16.01 -3.48
C LEU A 35 3.53 14.92 -4.34
N ALA A 36 2.85 13.80 -4.58
CA ALA A 36 3.33 12.72 -5.45
C ALA A 36 3.56 13.21 -6.90
N ASP A 37 2.61 13.97 -7.43
CA ASP A 37 2.71 14.53 -8.78
C ASP A 37 3.82 15.59 -8.84
N ALA A 38 3.88 16.49 -7.84
CA ALA A 38 4.88 17.55 -7.80
C ALA A 38 6.32 17.03 -7.62
N LYS A 39 6.53 15.93 -6.87
CA LYS A 39 7.89 15.38 -6.63
C LYS A 39 8.54 14.83 -7.89
N MET A 40 7.76 14.56 -8.95
CA MET A 40 8.31 14.10 -10.24
C MET A 40 9.07 15.21 -10.99
N LEU A 41 8.72 16.48 -10.76
CA LEU A 41 9.26 17.62 -11.53
C LEU A 41 9.95 18.68 -10.67
N HIS A 42 9.64 18.74 -9.37
CA HIS A 42 10.16 19.76 -8.46
C HIS A 42 10.97 19.18 -7.30
N LEU A 43 12.26 19.57 -7.19
CA LEU A 43 13.13 19.16 -6.06
C LEU A 43 12.57 19.54 -4.70
N LYS A 44 11.89 20.69 -4.58
CA LYS A 44 11.28 21.13 -3.33
C LYS A 44 10.24 20.13 -2.83
N ALA A 45 9.41 19.60 -3.73
CA ALA A 45 8.41 18.59 -3.40
C ALA A 45 9.06 17.25 -3.03
N LEU A 46 10.16 16.87 -3.70
CA LEU A 46 10.97 15.71 -3.32
C LEU A 46 11.51 15.85 -1.88
N PHE A 47 12.10 16.98 -1.51
CA PHE A 47 12.59 17.19 -0.14
C PHE A 47 11.48 17.21 0.92
N MET A 48 10.30 17.76 0.58
CA MET A 48 9.13 17.68 1.47
C MET A 48 8.71 16.22 1.70
N HIS A 49 8.72 15.39 0.65
CA HIS A 49 8.45 13.96 0.78
C HIS A 49 9.49 13.26 1.67
N LEU A 50 10.78 13.56 1.50
CA LEU A 50 11.84 12.97 2.32
C LEU A 50 11.73 13.35 3.80
N PHE A 51 11.17 14.53 4.11
CA PHE A 51 10.83 14.90 5.49
C PHE A 51 9.69 14.04 6.04
N ILE A 52 8.66 13.75 5.23
CA ILE A 52 7.57 12.83 5.58
C ILE A 52 8.09 11.41 5.81
N VAL A 53 9.07 10.95 5.02
CA VAL A 53 9.74 9.65 5.19
C VAL A 53 10.54 9.59 6.49
N ALA A 54 11.22 10.69 6.85
CA ALA A 54 12.02 10.73 8.07
C ALA A 54 11.19 10.55 9.35
N ILE A 55 9.94 11.03 9.40
CA ILE A 55 9.11 11.00 10.62
C ILE A 55 8.89 9.58 11.17
N PRO A 56 8.31 8.61 10.44
CA PRO A 56 8.12 7.26 10.97
C PRO A 56 9.45 6.54 11.23
N LEU A 57 10.50 6.80 10.43
CA LEU A 57 11.83 6.22 10.68
C LEU A 57 12.45 6.75 11.98
N LEU A 58 12.29 8.04 12.29
CA LEU A 58 12.72 8.63 13.56
C LEU A 58 11.94 8.04 14.73
N ILE A 59 10.62 7.82 14.59
CA ILE A 59 9.83 7.13 15.61
C ILE A 59 10.37 5.72 15.86
N LEU A 60 10.67 4.95 14.81
CA LEU A 60 11.25 3.62 14.95
C LEU A 60 12.64 3.65 15.60
N ALA A 61 13.48 4.64 15.25
CA ALA A 61 14.79 4.84 15.86
C ALA A 61 14.68 5.12 17.38
N LEU A 62 13.64 5.85 17.81
CA LEU A 62 13.38 6.11 19.23
C LEU A 62 12.78 4.90 19.97
N LEU A 63 12.03 4.04 19.28
CA LEU A 63 11.42 2.84 19.83
C LEU A 63 12.38 1.63 19.85
N THR A 64 13.58 1.77 19.30
CA THR A 64 14.61 0.72 19.25
C THR A 64 15.89 1.20 19.92
N PRO A 65 16.82 0.28 20.28
CA PRO A 65 18.12 0.67 20.82
C PRO A 65 18.87 1.63 19.90
N VAL A 66 19.60 2.58 20.50
CA VAL A 66 20.38 3.61 19.79
C VAL A 66 21.37 3.01 18.79
N GLN A 67 21.85 1.80 19.04
CA GLN A 67 22.75 1.06 18.14
C GLN A 67 22.13 0.79 16.76
N ASN A 68 20.80 0.77 16.65
CA ASN A 68 20.10 0.58 15.38
C ASN A 68 19.95 1.87 14.57
N GLY A 69 20.42 3.03 15.07
CA GLY A 69 20.25 4.32 14.40
C GLY A 69 20.80 4.34 12.96
N ASP A 70 21.90 3.61 12.73
CA ASP A 70 22.52 3.47 11.40
C ASP A 70 21.56 2.82 10.38
N LEU A 71 20.78 1.81 10.78
CA LEU A 71 19.80 1.17 9.92
C LEU A 71 18.75 2.16 9.41
N PHE A 72 18.13 2.93 10.30
CA PHE A 72 17.08 3.87 9.92
C PHE A 72 17.62 5.01 9.05
N PHE A 73 18.83 5.48 9.36
CA PHE A 73 19.50 6.50 8.55
C PHE A 73 19.81 5.97 7.14
N GLN A 74 20.34 4.76 7.01
CA GLN A 74 20.64 4.15 5.72
C GLN A 74 19.37 3.83 4.92
N VAL A 75 18.28 3.41 5.57
CA VAL A 75 16.98 3.23 4.91
C VAL A 75 16.49 4.56 4.35
N TRP A 76 16.52 5.64 5.15
CA TRP A 76 16.16 6.99 4.68
C TRP A 76 17.04 7.46 3.51
N LEU A 77 18.35 7.21 3.57
CA LEU A 77 19.30 7.55 2.52
C LEU A 77 19.03 6.74 1.23
N SER A 78 18.69 5.46 1.36
CA SER A 78 18.30 4.63 0.21
C SER A 78 17.01 5.13 -0.43
N HIS A 79 16.04 5.56 0.38
CA HIS A 79 14.79 6.16 -0.10
C HIS A 79 15.08 7.44 -0.91
N LEU A 80 15.94 8.31 -0.37
CA LEU A 80 16.41 9.51 -1.06
C LEU A 80 17.05 9.18 -2.41
N ALA A 81 17.94 8.18 -2.44
CA ALA A 81 18.63 7.80 -3.66
C ALA A 81 17.64 7.29 -4.73
N ILE A 82 16.72 6.40 -4.37
CA ILE A 82 15.72 5.84 -5.28
C ILE A 82 14.78 6.93 -5.81
N ASP A 83 14.20 7.74 -4.92
CA ASP A 83 13.29 8.82 -5.33
C ASP A 83 14.01 9.89 -6.16
N TYR A 84 15.28 10.18 -5.88
CA TYR A 84 16.07 11.11 -6.68
C TYR A 84 16.35 10.58 -8.09
N VAL A 85 16.68 9.28 -8.23
CA VAL A 85 16.82 8.65 -9.54
C VAL A 85 15.50 8.74 -10.31
N LYS A 86 14.38 8.40 -9.69
CA LYS A 86 13.05 8.51 -10.32
C LYS A 86 12.72 9.94 -10.70
N TYR A 87 13.00 10.92 -9.84
CA TYR A 87 12.88 12.35 -10.16
C TYR A 87 13.70 12.72 -11.40
N PHE A 88 14.98 12.31 -11.44
CA PHE A 88 15.87 12.59 -12.56
C PHE A 88 15.33 12.00 -13.87
N LEU A 89 14.87 10.74 -13.85
CA LEU A 89 14.31 10.06 -15.02
C LEU A 89 13.03 10.75 -15.53
N ASN A 90 12.15 11.19 -14.64
CA ASN A 90 10.92 11.91 -15.01
C ASN A 90 11.24 13.30 -15.57
N LYS A 91 12.13 14.05 -14.92
CA LYS A 91 12.52 15.40 -15.37
C LYS A 91 13.15 15.41 -16.77
N HIS A 92 13.85 14.35 -17.15
CA HIS A 92 14.45 14.21 -18.49
C HIS A 92 13.51 13.51 -19.49
N TYR A 93 12.25 13.27 -19.13
CA TYR A 93 11.25 12.63 -19.99
C TYR A 93 11.64 11.22 -20.47
N TRP A 94 12.43 10.47 -19.67
CA TRP A 94 12.81 9.09 -20.01
C TRP A 94 11.72 8.09 -19.66
N ILE A 95 10.88 8.40 -18.67
CA ILE A 95 9.67 7.62 -18.36
C ILE A 95 8.53 8.18 -19.21
N LYS A 96 8.04 7.36 -20.14
CA LYS A 96 6.87 7.68 -20.97
C LYS A 96 5.59 7.33 -20.21
N ASP A 97 4.48 7.99 -20.53
CA ASP A 97 3.16 7.73 -19.92
C ASP A 97 2.76 6.25 -19.98
N SER A 98 3.02 5.58 -21.11
CA SER A 98 2.77 4.14 -21.27
C SER A 98 3.53 3.23 -20.30
N TRP A 99 4.61 3.74 -19.67
CA TRP A 99 5.49 3.01 -18.75
C TRP A 99 5.31 3.48 -17.30
N GLU A 100 4.42 4.45 -17.03
CA GLU A 100 4.19 5.00 -15.71
C GLU A 100 3.86 3.90 -14.68
N ALA A 101 3.02 2.94 -15.09
CA ALA A 101 2.65 1.82 -14.24
C ALA A 101 3.83 0.92 -13.87
N GLY A 102 4.69 0.62 -14.85
CA GLY A 102 5.91 -0.16 -14.64
C GLY A 102 6.92 0.58 -13.78
N ALA A 103 7.10 1.89 -14.01
CA ALA A 103 7.98 2.73 -13.23
C ALA A 103 7.52 2.86 -11.77
N PHE A 104 6.20 2.95 -11.53
CA PHE A 104 5.63 2.92 -10.20
C PHE A 104 5.91 1.59 -9.48
N LEU A 105 5.69 0.44 -10.14
CA LEU A 105 5.97 -0.87 -9.54
C LEU A 105 7.47 -1.06 -9.26
N ALA A 106 8.34 -0.69 -10.20
CA ALA A 106 9.79 -0.80 -10.04
C ALA A 106 10.29 0.02 -8.86
N ASP A 107 9.80 1.25 -8.70
CA ASP A 107 10.10 2.14 -7.58
C ASP A 107 9.75 1.50 -6.23
N GLN A 108 8.54 0.96 -6.09
CA GLN A 108 8.11 0.30 -4.86
C GLN A 108 8.91 -0.97 -4.56
N LEU A 109 9.25 -1.76 -5.59
CA LEU A 109 10.10 -2.94 -5.43
C LEU A 109 11.52 -2.57 -5.00
N LEU A 110 12.10 -1.50 -5.56
CA LEU A 110 13.43 -1.03 -5.18
C LEU A 110 13.49 -0.62 -3.71
N HIS A 111 12.47 0.10 -3.22
CA HIS A 111 12.38 0.48 -1.80
C HIS A 111 12.24 -0.74 -0.88
N ILE A 112 11.37 -1.70 -1.23
CA ILE A 112 11.20 -2.93 -0.42
C ILE A 112 12.49 -3.75 -0.40
N ILE A 113 13.14 -3.93 -1.55
CA ILE A 113 14.39 -4.68 -1.67
C ILE A 113 15.51 -3.99 -0.89
N SER A 114 15.62 -2.65 -0.98
CA SER A 114 16.65 -1.91 -0.23
C SER A 114 16.45 -2.08 1.28
N ILE A 115 15.21 -1.97 1.77
CA ILE A 115 14.88 -2.19 3.18
C ILE A 115 15.31 -3.59 3.64
N ILE A 116 14.98 -4.64 2.87
CA ILE A 116 15.34 -6.02 3.21
C ILE A 116 16.87 -6.19 3.24
N ILE A 117 17.59 -5.69 2.22
CA ILE A 117 19.05 -5.80 2.15
C ILE A 117 19.71 -5.07 3.32
N LEU A 118 19.29 -3.85 3.63
CA LEU A 118 19.86 -3.04 4.72
C LEU A 118 19.59 -3.68 6.09
N TYR A 119 18.39 -4.20 6.30
CA TYR A 119 18.04 -4.93 7.52
C TYR A 119 18.98 -6.12 7.79
N HIS A 120 19.33 -6.87 6.75
CA HIS A 120 20.22 -8.03 6.87
C HIS A 120 21.70 -7.71 7.00
N THR A 121 22.13 -6.55 6.51
CA THR A 121 23.56 -6.20 6.42
C THR A 121 24.06 -5.39 7.61
N ILE A 122 23.23 -4.52 8.18
CA ILE A 122 23.62 -3.60 9.27
C ILE A 122 23.56 -4.28 10.64
N GLY A 123 22.80 -5.37 10.76
CA GLY A 123 22.57 -6.05 12.03
C GLY A 123 21.64 -5.24 12.93
N VAL A 124 20.66 -5.92 13.54
CA VAL A 124 19.62 -5.26 14.35
C VAL A 124 19.68 -5.78 15.77
N ASN A 125 19.89 -4.87 16.72
CA ASN A 125 19.77 -5.16 18.13
C ASN A 125 18.32 -4.99 18.57
N VAL A 126 17.66 -6.09 18.90
CA VAL A 126 16.32 -6.06 19.47
C VAL A 126 16.44 -6.10 20.99
N ALA A 127 16.51 -4.94 21.64
CA ALA A 127 16.35 -4.92 23.09
C ALA A 127 14.91 -5.28 23.47
N SER A 128 14.75 -5.85 24.67
CA SER A 128 13.50 -6.40 25.20
C SER A 128 12.44 -5.32 25.52
N HIS A 129 11.98 -4.58 24.50
CA HIS A 129 10.71 -3.88 24.54
C HIS A 129 9.61 -4.83 24.05
N SER A 130 8.45 -4.78 24.68
CA SER A 130 7.31 -5.68 24.38
C SER A 130 6.83 -5.60 22.93
N LEU A 131 7.04 -4.46 22.26
CA LEU A 131 6.68 -4.24 20.86
C LEU A 131 7.50 -5.09 19.87
N TRP A 132 8.67 -5.60 20.27
CA TRP A 132 9.57 -6.35 19.39
C TRP A 132 9.63 -7.85 19.73
N ILE A 133 8.71 -8.34 20.58
CA ILE A 133 8.64 -9.77 20.91
C ILE A 133 8.23 -10.57 19.69
N GLU A 134 8.95 -11.66 19.44
CA GLU A 134 8.70 -12.61 18.37
C GLU A 134 7.91 -13.82 18.90
N PRO A 135 6.93 -14.35 18.15
CA PRO A 135 6.40 -13.84 16.88
C PRO A 135 5.47 -12.63 17.07
N ASN A 136 5.56 -11.62 16.19
CA ASN A 136 4.72 -10.42 16.26
C ASN A 136 3.61 -10.41 15.18
N TYR A 137 2.45 -10.98 15.52
CA TYR A 137 1.30 -11.00 14.62
C TYR A 137 0.63 -9.62 14.46
N LEU A 138 0.76 -8.74 15.45
CA LEU A 138 0.09 -7.43 15.42
C LEU A 138 0.66 -6.55 14.31
N LEU A 139 1.99 -6.44 14.21
CA LEU A 139 2.64 -5.66 13.14
C LEU A 139 2.29 -6.23 11.76
N LEU A 140 2.26 -7.55 11.62
CA LEU A 140 1.87 -8.20 10.38
C LEU A 140 0.43 -7.88 9.96
N GLN A 141 -0.51 -7.89 10.92
CA GLN A 141 -1.89 -7.49 10.69
C GLN A 141 -2.02 -6.01 10.30
N ILE A 142 -1.24 -5.13 10.95
CA ILE A 142 -1.19 -3.70 10.59
C ILE A 142 -0.67 -3.54 9.16
N LEU A 143 0.40 -4.24 8.77
CA LEU A 143 0.93 -4.23 7.41
C LEU A 143 -0.11 -4.72 6.41
N PHE A 144 -0.82 -5.81 6.72
CA PHE A 144 -1.90 -6.33 5.87
C PHE A 144 -3.01 -5.29 5.65
N ILE A 145 -3.52 -4.66 6.72
CA ILE A 145 -4.55 -3.62 6.62
C ILE A 145 -4.05 -2.40 5.83
N LEU A 146 -2.79 -2.01 6.02
CA LEU A 146 -2.18 -0.91 5.29
C LEU A 146 -2.12 -1.20 3.79
N LEU A 147 -1.69 -2.40 3.38
CA LEU A 147 -1.58 -2.79 1.96
C LEU A 147 -2.93 -2.82 1.25
N ILE A 148 -3.97 -3.38 1.88
CA ILE A 148 -5.32 -3.45 1.27
C ILE A 148 -6.00 -2.08 1.14
N SER A 149 -5.44 -1.01 1.73
CA SER A 149 -6.05 0.32 1.76
C SER A 149 -5.74 1.16 0.49
N LYS A 150 -4.89 2.18 0.61
CA LYS A 150 -4.44 3.05 -0.47
C LYS A 150 -3.56 2.37 -1.52
N PRO A 151 -2.60 1.47 -1.19
CA PRO A 151 -1.77 0.83 -2.20
C PRO A 151 -2.58 0.09 -3.27
N VAL A 152 -3.53 -0.76 -2.85
CA VAL A 152 -4.46 -1.44 -3.78
C VAL A 152 -5.33 -0.44 -4.56
N ASN A 153 -5.74 0.67 -3.94
CA ASN A 153 -6.51 1.71 -4.65
C ASN A 153 -5.70 2.38 -5.77
N ILE A 154 -4.41 2.66 -5.54
CA ILE A 154 -3.52 3.25 -6.54
C ILE A 154 -3.26 2.26 -7.66
N LEU A 155 -2.96 0.99 -7.34
CA LEU A 155 -2.81 -0.07 -8.35
C LEU A 155 -4.07 -0.21 -9.20
N PHE A 156 -5.25 -0.16 -8.59
CA PHE A 156 -6.50 -0.20 -9.34
C PHE A 156 -6.60 0.96 -10.34
N LYS A 157 -6.38 2.20 -9.89
CA LYS A 157 -6.43 3.38 -10.76
C LYS A 157 -5.43 3.31 -11.90
N LEU A 158 -4.22 2.85 -11.60
CA LEU A 158 -3.11 2.77 -12.55
C LEU A 158 -3.42 1.83 -13.73
N TYR A 159 -4.07 0.69 -13.47
CA TYR A 159 -4.35 -0.31 -14.50
C TYR A 159 -5.76 -0.23 -15.09
N PHE A 160 -6.74 0.27 -14.33
CA PHE A 160 -8.16 0.14 -14.68
C PHE A 160 -8.93 1.45 -14.78
N SER A 161 -8.30 2.62 -14.56
CA SER A 161 -8.98 3.93 -14.73
C SER A 161 -9.55 4.14 -16.14
N LYS A 162 -8.93 3.56 -17.17
CA LYS A 162 -9.43 3.63 -18.56
C LYS A 162 -10.82 3.02 -18.78
N TYR A 163 -11.27 2.16 -17.86
CA TYR A 163 -12.60 1.54 -17.90
C TYR A 163 -13.65 2.37 -17.15
N GLN A 164 -13.24 3.43 -16.46
CA GLN A 164 -14.16 4.29 -15.73
C GLN A 164 -15.07 5.02 -16.71
N VAL A 165 -16.38 4.83 -16.52
CA VAL A 165 -17.40 5.52 -17.31
C VAL A 165 -17.48 6.97 -16.84
N ALA A 166 -17.41 7.93 -17.77
CA ALA A 166 -17.69 9.33 -17.46
C ALA A 166 -19.17 9.43 -17.03
N GLU A 167 -19.41 9.90 -15.81
CA GLU A 167 -20.77 10.15 -15.34
C GLU A 167 -21.34 11.34 -16.13
N GLY A 168 -22.53 11.18 -16.70
CA GLY A 168 -23.25 12.27 -17.36
C GLY A 168 -23.63 13.36 -16.35
N GLU A 169 -23.92 14.57 -16.85
CA GLU A 169 -24.22 15.77 -16.04
C GLU A 169 -25.33 15.59 -14.99
N GLU A 170 -26.18 14.57 -15.13
CA GLU A 170 -27.33 14.29 -14.25
C GLU A 170 -26.99 13.46 -12.99
N GLU A 171 -25.82 12.82 -12.90
CA GLU A 171 -25.41 12.06 -11.71
C GLU A 171 -24.24 12.76 -11.00
N GLN A 172 -24.56 13.79 -10.22
CA GLN A 172 -23.57 14.42 -9.33
C GLN A 172 -23.16 13.45 -8.22
N THR A 173 -22.07 12.71 -8.41
CA THR A 173 -21.44 11.97 -7.31
C THR A 173 -20.46 12.85 -6.55
N VAL A 174 -20.33 12.58 -5.25
CA VAL A 174 -19.31 13.24 -4.44
C VAL A 174 -17.93 12.75 -4.91
N THR A 175 -17.06 13.69 -5.27
CA THR A 175 -15.68 13.41 -5.69
C THR A 175 -15.00 12.48 -4.68
N GLY A 176 -14.52 11.33 -5.15
CA GLY A 176 -13.80 10.35 -4.32
C GLY A 176 -14.69 9.33 -3.59
N ALA A 177 -16.01 9.40 -3.68
CA ALA A 177 -16.92 8.44 -3.04
C ALA A 177 -16.64 6.99 -3.47
N GLY A 178 -16.39 6.74 -4.77
CA GLY A 178 -16.04 5.41 -5.27
C GLY A 178 -14.75 4.85 -4.67
N ALA A 179 -13.72 5.69 -4.51
CA ALA A 179 -12.46 5.28 -3.89
C ALA A 179 -12.61 4.98 -2.39
N LEU A 180 -13.48 5.72 -1.69
CA LEU A 180 -13.82 5.46 -0.28
C LEU A 180 -14.61 4.15 -0.13
N ILE A 181 -15.63 3.93 -0.97
CA ILE A 181 -16.41 2.67 -0.99
C ILE A 181 -15.48 1.47 -1.19
N GLY A 182 -14.57 1.56 -2.17
CA GLY A 182 -13.60 0.50 -2.42
C GLY A 182 -12.67 0.22 -1.22
N GLN A 183 -12.24 1.26 -0.51
CA GLN A 183 -11.43 1.10 0.72
C GLN A 183 -12.23 0.43 1.85
N LEU A 184 -13.48 0.87 2.07
CA LEU A 184 -14.35 0.31 3.10
C LEU A 184 -14.67 -1.17 2.82
N GLU A 185 -14.93 -1.53 1.57
CA GLU A 185 -15.17 -2.92 1.17
C GLU A 185 -13.97 -3.82 1.48
N ARG A 186 -12.76 -3.39 1.09
CA ARG A 186 -11.53 -4.16 1.36
C ARG A 186 -11.27 -4.26 2.86
N LEU A 187 -11.52 -3.20 3.62
CA LEU A 187 -11.38 -3.23 5.08
C LEU A 187 -12.35 -4.23 5.72
N ILE A 188 -13.63 -4.20 5.35
CA ILE A 188 -14.64 -5.15 5.83
C ILE A 188 -14.24 -6.59 5.48
N MET A 189 -13.79 -6.82 4.24
CA MET A 189 -13.31 -8.13 3.80
C MET A 189 -12.09 -8.59 4.60
N GLY A 190 -11.10 -7.73 4.78
CA GLY A 190 -9.91 -8.01 5.57
C GLY A 190 -10.25 -8.37 7.02
N ILE A 191 -11.17 -7.63 7.65
CA ILE A 191 -11.66 -7.93 9.01
C ILE A 191 -12.33 -9.30 9.04
N PHE A 192 -13.24 -9.62 8.11
CA PHE A 192 -13.89 -10.92 8.09
C PHE A 192 -12.93 -12.08 7.82
N LEU A 193 -11.90 -11.90 6.99
CA LEU A 193 -10.85 -12.90 6.79
C LEU A 193 -10.06 -13.15 8.09
N LEU A 194 -9.70 -12.10 8.81
CA LEU A 194 -9.00 -12.22 10.11
C LEU A 194 -9.88 -12.91 11.17
N LEU A 195 -11.19 -12.70 11.13
CA LEU A 195 -12.17 -13.35 12.03
C LEU A 195 -12.63 -14.75 11.56
N GLY A 196 -12.15 -15.24 10.41
CA GLY A 196 -12.57 -16.51 9.80
C GLY A 196 -14.03 -16.52 9.30
N GLN A 197 -14.65 -15.36 9.09
CA GLN A 197 -16.04 -15.19 8.68
C GLN A 197 -16.19 -15.12 7.15
N TYR A 198 -15.77 -16.16 6.44
CA TYR A 198 -15.74 -16.18 4.96
C TYR A 198 -17.13 -15.96 4.33
N THR A 199 -18.19 -16.52 4.93
CA THR A 199 -19.58 -16.36 4.45
C THR A 199 -20.05 -14.90 4.49
N ALA A 200 -19.60 -14.12 5.49
CA ALA A 200 -19.99 -12.73 5.63
C ALA A 200 -19.47 -11.85 4.48
N ILE A 201 -18.33 -12.21 3.88
CA ILE A 201 -17.79 -11.54 2.70
C ILE A 201 -18.79 -11.68 1.53
N GLY A 202 -19.30 -12.89 1.28
CA GLY A 202 -20.29 -13.14 0.23
C GLY A 202 -21.58 -12.32 0.40
N LEU A 203 -22.04 -12.16 1.65
CA LEU A 203 -23.21 -11.34 1.97
C LEU A 203 -23.00 -9.86 1.63
N VAL A 204 -21.83 -9.29 1.97
CA VAL A 204 -21.50 -7.89 1.65
C VAL A 204 -21.49 -7.64 0.15
N PHE A 205 -20.91 -8.54 -0.64
CA PHE A 205 -20.87 -8.40 -2.11
C PHE A 205 -22.24 -8.58 -2.75
N THR A 206 -23.06 -9.48 -2.22
CA THR A 206 -24.45 -9.66 -2.67
C THR A 206 -25.25 -8.39 -2.40
N ALA A 207 -25.17 -7.84 -1.18
CA ALA A 207 -25.83 -6.59 -0.82
C ALA A 207 -25.37 -5.41 -1.69
N LYS A 208 -24.07 -5.28 -1.94
CA LYS A 208 -23.49 -4.26 -2.84
C LYS A 208 -24.02 -4.38 -4.27
N SER A 209 -24.18 -5.61 -4.77
CA SER A 209 -24.68 -5.87 -6.13
C SER A 209 -26.16 -5.52 -6.25
N ILE A 210 -26.97 -5.86 -5.24
CA ILE A 210 -28.39 -5.51 -5.17
C ILE A 210 -28.57 -3.99 -5.13
N ALA A 211 -27.80 -3.28 -4.31
CA ALA A 211 -27.88 -1.81 -4.19
C ALA A 211 -27.52 -1.07 -5.49
N ARG A 212 -26.82 -1.71 -6.43
CA ARG A 212 -26.41 -1.15 -7.73
C ARG A 212 -27.07 -1.83 -8.93
N TYR A 213 -28.03 -2.74 -8.70
CA TYR A 213 -28.60 -3.60 -9.74
C TYR A 213 -29.19 -2.80 -10.91
N ASP A 214 -29.97 -1.75 -10.62
CA ASP A 214 -30.60 -0.94 -11.67
C ASP A 214 -29.56 -0.35 -12.64
N LYS A 215 -28.50 0.26 -12.12
CA LYS A 215 -27.42 0.86 -12.92
C LYS A 215 -26.59 -0.20 -13.66
N ILE A 216 -26.31 -1.33 -13.01
CA ILE A 216 -25.60 -2.48 -13.62
C ILE A 216 -26.42 -3.03 -14.80
N SER A 217 -27.74 -3.16 -14.66
CA SER A 217 -28.61 -3.71 -15.70
C SER A 217 -28.80 -2.77 -16.90
N LYS A 218 -28.75 -1.45 -16.68
CA LYS A 218 -29.00 -0.43 -17.72
C LYS A 218 -27.75 0.02 -18.46
N SER A 219 -26.56 -0.15 -17.89
CA SER A 219 -25.30 0.30 -18.49
C SER A 219 -24.25 -0.80 -18.50
N GLN A 220 -23.98 -1.36 -19.68
CA GLN A 220 -22.96 -2.38 -19.86
C GLN A 220 -21.57 -1.88 -19.44
N ALA A 221 -21.21 -0.65 -19.82
CA ALA A 221 -19.91 -0.08 -19.45
C ALA A 221 -19.77 0.09 -17.92
N PHE A 222 -20.84 0.49 -17.23
CA PHE A 222 -20.83 0.56 -15.76
C PHE A 222 -20.72 -0.83 -15.14
N ALA A 223 -21.44 -1.83 -15.68
CA ALA A 223 -21.36 -3.21 -15.23
C ALA A 223 -19.95 -3.77 -15.36
N GLU A 224 -19.28 -3.55 -16.49
CA GLU A 224 -17.89 -3.99 -16.72
C GLU A 224 -16.93 -3.33 -15.71
N TYR A 225 -16.99 -2.00 -15.56
CA TYR A 225 -16.15 -1.29 -14.58
C TYR A 225 -16.40 -1.76 -13.14
N TYR A 226 -17.67 -1.95 -12.77
CA TYR A 226 -18.07 -2.45 -11.45
C TYR A 226 -17.54 -3.86 -11.18
N LEU A 227 -17.64 -4.76 -12.17
CA LEU A 227 -17.17 -6.15 -12.06
C LEU A 227 -15.64 -6.21 -11.96
N ILE A 228 -14.93 -5.49 -12.82
CA ILE A 228 -13.45 -5.39 -12.78
C ILE A 228 -13.01 -4.90 -11.39
N GLY A 229 -13.61 -3.81 -10.90
CA GLY A 229 -13.29 -3.25 -9.59
C GLY A 229 -13.54 -4.22 -8.44
N SER A 230 -14.68 -4.89 -8.44
CA SER A 230 -15.06 -5.83 -7.38
C SER A 230 -14.19 -7.09 -7.39
N LEU A 231 -13.91 -7.67 -8.57
CA LEU A 231 -13.05 -8.85 -8.71
C LEU A 231 -11.59 -8.54 -8.34
N PHE A 232 -11.06 -7.41 -8.81
CA PHE A 232 -9.70 -6.97 -8.45
C PHE A 232 -9.56 -6.75 -6.94
N SER A 233 -10.56 -6.13 -6.32
CA SER A 233 -10.64 -5.92 -4.87
C SER A 233 -10.55 -7.24 -4.10
N ILE A 234 -11.39 -8.22 -4.46
CA ILE A 234 -11.39 -9.56 -3.85
C ILE A 234 -10.04 -10.25 -4.03
N ILE A 235 -9.55 -10.33 -5.27
CA ILE A 235 -8.29 -11.02 -5.58
C ILE A 235 -7.13 -10.38 -4.80
N SER A 236 -7.04 -9.05 -4.77
CA SER A 236 -5.96 -8.34 -4.08
C SER A 236 -5.95 -8.63 -2.58
N VAL A 237 -7.12 -8.59 -1.94
CA VAL A 237 -7.23 -8.87 -0.50
C VAL A 237 -6.90 -10.33 -0.20
N LEU A 238 -7.39 -11.28 -1.01
CA LEU A 238 -7.11 -12.71 -0.84
C LEU A 238 -5.63 -13.04 -1.02
N VAL A 239 -4.98 -12.49 -2.05
CA VAL A 239 -3.54 -12.67 -2.28
C VAL A 239 -2.75 -12.13 -1.10
N LEU A 240 -3.05 -10.91 -0.65
CA LEU A 240 -2.36 -10.31 0.51
C LEU A 240 -2.62 -11.10 1.80
N TYR A 241 -3.81 -11.64 1.99
CA TYR A 241 -4.14 -12.48 3.14
C TYR A 241 -3.36 -13.80 3.11
N VAL A 242 -3.24 -14.44 1.95
CA VAL A 242 -2.45 -15.68 1.78
C VAL A 242 -0.96 -15.42 1.99
N LEU A 243 -0.44 -14.29 1.54
CA LEU A 243 0.99 -13.97 1.65
C LEU A 243 1.41 -13.50 3.05
N LEU A 244 0.50 -12.85 3.78
CA LEU A 244 0.84 -12.22 5.07
C LEU A 244 0.23 -12.94 6.26
N ILE A 245 -0.96 -13.52 6.17
CA ILE A 245 -1.68 -14.05 7.34
C ILE A 245 -1.71 -15.57 7.37
N LEU A 246 -1.93 -16.20 6.21
CA LEU A 246 -1.76 -17.65 6.04
C LEU A 246 -0.36 -17.99 5.57
#